data_AF-A0A1S3ZEG4-F1
#
_entry.id   AF-A0A1S3ZEG4-F1
#
_cell.length_a   1.000
_cell.length_b   1.000
_cell.length_c   1.000
_cell.angle_alpha   90.00
_cell.angle_beta   90.00
_cell.angle_gamma   90.00
#
_symmetry.space_group_name_H-M   'P 1'
#
loop_
_entity.id
_entity.type
_entity.pdbx_description
1 polymer ?
#
loop_
_entity_poly.entity_id
_entity_poly.type
_entity_poly.pdbx_seq_one_letter_code
_entity_poly.pdbx_strand_id
1 'polypeptide(L)'
;MANVLQHQHQSMESPYDMLESLKKMFGEQNRAAKQTIMKALLNTKMAEGSSVRDHVLKIICLLNELEVLRVVINKESQVEMVLQTLHDNFQQFRLNYNMN
;
A
#
# COMPACT_ATOMS: atom_id res chain seq x y z
N MET A 1 12.87 -9.82 29.89
CA MET A 1 12.42 -10.31 28.57
C MET A 1 13.34 -9.74 27.50
N ALA A 2 14.18 -10.57 26.87
CA ALA A 2 14.83 -10.14 25.62
C ALA A 2 13.79 -10.23 24.50
N ASN A 3 13.75 -9.23 23.62
CA ASN A 3 12.79 -9.25 22.51
C ASN A 3 13.18 -10.38 21.52
N VAL A 4 12.22 -10.90 20.75
CA VAL A 4 12.46 -12.01 19.81
C VAL A 4 13.57 -11.70 18.81
N LEU A 5 13.68 -10.44 18.38
CA LEU A 5 14.75 -9.95 17.50
C LEU A 5 16.13 -10.08 18.17
N GLN A 6 16.25 -9.67 19.43
CA GLN A 6 17.49 -9.75 20.20
C GLN A 6 17.92 -11.21 20.36
N HIS A 7 16.99 -12.11 20.71
CA HIS A 7 17.27 -13.54 20.81
C HIS A 7 17.72 -14.16 19.48
N GLN A 8 17.15 -13.75 18.34
CA GLN A 8 17.56 -14.24 17.01
C GLN A 8 19.00 -13.87 16.63
N HIS A 9 19.56 -12.80 17.21
CA HIS A 9 20.90 -12.31 16.87
C HIS A 9 21.95 -12.61 17.94
N GLN A 10 21.57 -13.25 19.06
CA GLN A 10 22.49 -13.56 20.18
C GLN A 10 23.67 -14.46 19.80
N SER A 11 23.50 -15.32 18.79
CA SER A 11 24.53 -16.25 18.33
C SER A 11 25.44 -15.66 17.23
N MET A 12 25.19 -14.43 16.78
CA MET A 12 26.03 -13.78 15.77
C MET A 12 27.24 -13.15 16.46
N GLU A 13 28.45 -13.47 15.99
CA GLU A 13 29.68 -13.02 16.63
C GLU A 13 30.11 -11.63 16.16
N SER A 14 29.75 -11.26 14.93
CA SER A 14 30.13 -9.99 14.31
C SER A 14 28.99 -8.97 14.37
N PRO A 15 29.24 -7.72 14.83
CA PRO A 15 28.30 -6.62 14.69
C PRO A 15 27.91 -6.35 13.23
N TYR A 16 28.80 -6.64 12.27
CA TYR A 16 28.50 -6.49 10.85
C TYR A 16 27.39 -7.45 10.39
N ASP A 17 27.48 -8.73 10.77
CA ASP A 17 26.49 -9.75 10.40
C ASP A 17 25.12 -9.45 11.01
N MET A 18 25.10 -8.92 12.25
CA MET A 18 23.88 -8.44 12.89
C MET A 18 23.24 -7.30 12.09
N LEU A 19 24.01 -6.31 11.66
CA LEU A 19 23.50 -5.19 10.87
C LEU A 19 23.01 -5.63 9.48
N GLU A 20 23.69 -6.56 8.82
CA GLU A 20 23.27 -7.11 7.54
C GLU A 20 21.95 -7.90 7.68
N SER A 21 21.84 -8.74 8.71
CA SER A 21 20.61 -9.47 9.05
C SER A 21 19.45 -8.51 9.31
N LEU A 22 19.65 -7.47 10.13
CA LEU A 22 18.63 -6.45 10.40
C LEU A 22 18.20 -5.73 9.11
N LYS A 23 19.14 -5.34 8.26
CA LYS A 23 18.84 -4.70 6.97
C LYS A 23 17.99 -5.60 6.07
N LYS A 24 18.31 -6.89 6.02
CA LYS A 24 17.54 -7.89 5.28
C LYS A 24 16.14 -8.06 5.86
N MET A 25 16.01 -8.25 7.16
CA MET A 25 14.72 -8.44 7.84
C MET A 25 13.80 -7.23 7.67
N PHE A 26 14.28 -6.01 7.94
CA PHE A 26 13.47 -4.81 7.76
C PHE A 26 13.16 -4.55 6.28
N GLY A 27 14.07 -4.89 5.37
CA GLY A 27 13.82 -4.86 3.92
C GLY A 27 12.70 -5.82 3.50
N GLU A 28 12.73 -7.06 4.00
CA GLU A 28 11.71 -8.08 3.74
C GLU A 28 10.34 -7.71 4.33
N GLN A 29 10.31 -7.20 5.57
CA GLN A 29 9.09 -6.71 6.21
C GLN A 29 8.50 -5.54 5.44
N ASN A 30 9.32 -4.57 5.02
CA ASN A 30 8.86 -3.45 4.20
C ASN A 30 8.30 -3.94 2.85
N ARG A 31 8.96 -4.91 2.20
CA ARG A 31 8.47 -5.53 0.97
C ARG A 31 7.12 -6.23 1.18
N ALA A 32 6.98 -7.00 2.25
CA ALA A 32 5.74 -7.70 2.57
C ALA A 32 4.59 -6.71 2.85
N ALA A 33 4.85 -5.64 3.62
CA ALA A 33 3.88 -4.58 3.86
C ALA A 33 3.42 -3.92 2.56
N LYS A 34 4.35 -3.53 1.68
CA LYS A 34 4.04 -2.98 0.35
C LYS A 34 3.16 -3.91 -0.48
N GLN A 35 3.50 -5.19 -0.52
CA GLN A 35 2.73 -6.19 -1.26
C GLN A 35 1.31 -6.33 -0.71
N THR A 36 1.14 -6.34 0.61
CA THR A 36 -0.18 -6.40 1.25
C THR A 36 -1.05 -5.20 0.87
N ILE A 37 -0.54 -3.98 0.98
CA ILE A 37 -1.31 -2.77 0.66
C ILE A 37 -1.58 -2.68 -0.85
N MET A 38 -0.60 -2.99 -1.70
CA MET A 38 -0.82 -3.05 -3.16
C MET A 38 -1.90 -4.07 -3.53
N LYS A 39 -1.88 -5.26 -2.90
CA LYS A 39 -2.91 -6.28 -3.12
C LYS A 39 -4.29 -5.80 -2.65
N ALA A 40 -4.37 -5.11 -1.52
CA ALA A 40 -5.62 -4.52 -1.05
C ALA A 40 -6.14 -3.47 -2.04
N LEU A 41 -5.28 -2.59 -2.54
CA LEU A 41 -5.62 -1.56 -3.52
C LEU A 41 -6.15 -2.17 -4.83
N LEU A 42 -5.42 -3.12 -5.42
CA LEU A 42 -5.78 -3.74 -6.70
C LEU A 42 -7.09 -4.54 -6.62
N ASN A 43 -7.39 -5.15 -5.47
CA ASN A 43 -8.61 -5.93 -5.27
C ASN A 43 -9.80 -5.10 -4.76
N THR A 44 -9.58 -3.83 -4.40
CA THR A 44 -10.67 -2.98 -3.91
C THR A 44 -11.49 -2.47 -5.09
N LYS A 45 -12.76 -2.90 -5.15
CA LYS A 45 -13.76 -2.40 -6.09
C LYS A 45 -14.95 -1.86 -5.32
N MET A 46 -15.54 -0.78 -5.81
CA MET A 46 -16.72 -0.19 -5.23
C MET A 46 -17.89 -1.17 -5.37
N ALA A 47 -18.56 -1.46 -4.25
CA ALA A 47 -19.75 -2.30 -4.27
C ALA A 47 -20.95 -1.53 -4.86
N GLU A 48 -21.83 -2.23 -5.56
CA GLU A 48 -23.06 -1.65 -6.07
C GLU A 48 -23.91 -1.08 -4.91
N GLY A 49 -24.49 0.11 -5.11
CA GLY A 49 -25.30 0.80 -4.10
C GLY A 49 -24.52 1.41 -2.92
N SER A 50 -23.20 1.27 -2.87
CA SER A 50 -22.37 1.89 -1.82
C SER A 50 -22.11 3.39 -2.07
N SER A 51 -21.66 4.09 -1.03
CA SER A 51 -21.30 5.51 -1.10
C SER A 51 -20.00 5.71 -1.86
N VAL A 52 -20.03 6.49 -2.96
CA VAL A 52 -18.83 6.87 -3.72
C VAL A 52 -17.82 7.57 -2.81
N ARG A 53 -18.30 8.48 -1.95
CA ARG A 53 -17.45 9.23 -1.02
C ARG A 53 -16.67 8.31 -0.10
N ASP A 54 -17.34 7.33 0.51
CA ASP A 54 -16.71 6.42 1.47
C ASP A 54 -15.73 5.48 0.76
N HIS A 55 -16.07 5.05 -0.46
CA HIS A 55 -15.16 4.27 -1.31
C HIS A 55 -13.90 5.07 -1.67
N VAL A 56 -14.03 6.32 -2.12
CA VAL A 56 -12.89 7.19 -2.44
C VAL A 56 -12.01 7.41 -1.20
N LEU A 57 -12.59 7.66 -0.03
CA LEU A 57 -11.84 7.80 1.22
C LEU A 57 -11.04 6.53 1.54
N LYS A 58 -11.63 5.35 1.34
CA LYS A 58 -10.92 4.06 1.51
C LYS A 58 -9.71 3.94 0.58
N ILE A 59 -9.85 4.32 -0.70
CA ILE A 59 -8.73 4.29 -1.64
C ILE A 59 -7.64 5.30 -1.25
N ILE A 60 -8.02 6.50 -0.81
CA ILE A 60 -7.08 7.51 -0.31
C ILE A 60 -6.27 6.97 0.89
N CYS A 61 -6.91 6.27 1.82
CA CYS A 61 -6.21 5.63 2.93
C CYS A 61 -5.14 4.64 2.45
N LEU A 62 -5.46 3.77 1.48
CA LEU A 62 -4.51 2.80 0.92
C LEU A 62 -3.34 3.47 0.18
N LEU A 63 -3.61 4.55 -0.57
CA LEU A 63 -2.59 5.33 -1.26
C LEU A 63 -1.64 6.01 -0.27
N ASN A 64 -2.18 6.58 0.82
CA ASN A 64 -1.39 7.18 1.88
C ASN A 64 -0.50 6.15 2.60
N GLU A 65 -1.01 4.93 2.86
CA GLU A 65 -0.20 3.85 3.42
C GLU A 65 0.96 3.45 2.48
N LEU A 66 0.73 3.41 1.17
CA LEU A 66 1.78 3.17 0.18
C LEU A 66 2.84 4.28 0.18
N GLU A 67 2.43 5.55 0.30
CA GLU A 67 3.34 6.69 0.40
C GLU A 67 4.21 6.62 1.67
N VAL A 68 3.63 6.27 2.83
CA VAL A 68 4.37 6.04 4.08
C VAL A 68 5.39 4.92 3.92
N LEU A 69 5.07 3.88 3.17
CA LEU A 69 6.00 2.80 2.82
C LEU A 69 7.03 3.19 1.73
N ARG A 70 7.06 4.45 1.31
CA ARG A 70 7.96 4.98 0.26
C ARG A 70 7.72 4.34 -1.10
N VAL A 71 6.48 4.02 -1.43
CA VAL A 71 6.06 3.69 -2.79
C VAL A 71 5.72 5.00 -3.49
N VAL A 72 6.37 5.26 -4.63
CA VAL A 72 6.15 6.49 -5.39
C VAL A 72 5.11 6.19 -6.47
N ILE A 73 3.95 6.84 -6.36
CA ILE A 73 2.90 6.85 -7.38
C ILE A 73 2.64 8.30 -7.73
N ASN A 74 2.79 8.67 -8.99
CA ASN A 74 2.55 10.05 -9.42
C ASN A 74 1.07 10.42 -9.20
N LYS A 75 0.80 11.71 -8.96
CA LYS A 75 -0.53 12.20 -8.57
C LYS A 75 -1.61 11.87 -9.62
N GLU A 76 -1.28 11.95 -10.89
CA GLU A 76 -2.19 11.62 -12.00
C GLU A 76 -2.59 10.14 -11.95
N SER A 77 -1.64 9.23 -11.76
CA SER A 77 -1.90 7.81 -11.61
C SER A 77 -2.71 7.50 -10.36
N GLN A 78 -2.53 8.23 -9.25
CA GLN A 78 -3.36 8.06 -8.05
C GLN A 78 -4.83 8.39 -8.33
N VAL A 79 -5.10 9.48 -9.07
CA VAL A 79 -6.45 9.85 -9.49
C VAL A 79 -7.06 8.77 -10.40
N GLU A 80 -6.30 8.32 -11.40
CA GLU A 80 -6.77 7.28 -12.33
C GLU A 80 -7.07 5.96 -11.58
N MET A 81 -6.25 5.58 -10.60
CA MET A 81 -6.51 4.40 -9.77
C MET A 81 -7.83 4.53 -9.00
N VAL A 82 -8.15 5.71 -8.44
CA VAL A 82 -9.45 5.94 -7.79
C VAL A 82 -10.58 5.74 -8.80
N LEU A 83 -10.50 6.37 -9.97
CA LEU A 83 -11.53 6.28 -11.02
C LEU A 83 -11.77 4.84 -11.49
N GLN A 84 -10.69 4.05 -11.63
CA GLN A 84 -10.75 2.64 -12.07
C GLN A 84 -11.32 1.68 -11.01
N THR A 85 -11.41 2.12 -9.75
CA THR A 85 -12.01 1.31 -8.66
C THR A 85 -13.50 1.55 -8.49
N LEU A 86 -14.05 2.60 -9.13
CA LEU A 86 -15.48 2.90 -9.10
C LEU A 86 -16.28 1.79 -9.81
N HIS A 87 -17.55 1.66 -9.41
CA HIS A 87 -18.47 0.72 -10.04
C HIS A 87 -18.76 1.13 -11.49
N ASP A 88 -19.04 0.17 -12.37
CA ASP A 88 -19.25 0.44 -13.81
C ASP A 88 -20.43 1.39 -14.08
N ASN A 89 -21.41 1.46 -13.18
CA ASN A 89 -22.50 2.44 -13.24
C ASN A 89 -22.00 3.91 -13.21
N PHE A 90 -20.74 4.15 -12.82
CA PHE A 90 -20.09 5.47 -12.83
C PHE A 90 -19.23 5.73 -14.08
N GLN A 91 -19.38 4.94 -15.15
CA GLN A 91 -18.64 5.16 -16.41
C GLN A 91 -18.83 6.57 -16.98
N GLN A 92 -20.06 7.10 -16.99
CA GLN A 92 -20.33 8.47 -17.46
C GLN A 92 -19.56 9.53 -16.65
N PHE A 93 -19.49 9.35 -15.32
CA PHE A 93 -18.73 10.24 -14.44
C PHE A 93 -17.24 10.22 -14.77
N ARG A 94 -16.66 9.03 -15.02
CA ARG A 94 -15.26 8.87 -15.41
C ARG A 94 -14.95 9.57 -16.74
N LEU A 95 -15.82 9.39 -17.74
CA LEU A 95 -15.67 10.05 -19.04
C LEU A 95 -15.71 11.58 -18.91
N ASN A 96 -16.67 12.10 -18.14
CA ASN A 96 -16.80 13.54 -17.92
C ASN A 96 -15.59 14.12 -17.19
N TYR A 97 -15.02 13.41 -16.22
CA TYR A 97 -13.81 13.85 -15.52
C TYR A 97 -12.58 13.89 -16.44
N ASN A 98 -12.40 12.88 -17.29
CA ASN A 98 -11.25 12.77 -18.19
C ASN A 98 -11.30 13.72 -19.39
N MET A 99 -12.46 14.32 -19.68
CA MET A 99 -12.64 15.28 -20.77
C MET A 99 -12.31 16.72 -20.39
N ASN A 100 -12.07 17.00 -19.12
CA ASN A 100 -11.87 18.33 -18.55
C ASN A 100 -10.41 18.56 -18.15
#